data_AF-A0A7S3MF83-F1
#
_entry.id   AF-A0A7S3MF83-F1
#
_cell.length_a   1.000
_cell.length_b   1.000
_cell.length_c   1.000
_cell.angle_alpha   90.00
_cell.angle_beta   90.00
_cell.angle_gamma   90.00
#
_symmetry.space_group_name_H-M   'P 1'
#
loop_
_entity.id
_entity.type
_entity.pdbx_description
1 polymer ?
#
loop_
_entity_poly.entity_id
_entity_poly.type
_entity_poly.pdbx_seq_one_letter_code
_entity_poly.pdbx_strand_id
1 'polypeptide(L)'
;HIDGTFIPLAPGKLLVNPKRPCITGEVQKTFTYEGVGKEYKLPSMFKGWDIFIAQTPMLSPSHPLFFTSPWTASCNIIMLDHDRVVVEAHETTTIKAFQEWGFKVVPVPFRNFLPFGGSFHCATCDIRRKGELQSYF
;
A
#
# COMPACT_ATOMS: atom_id res chain seq x y z
N HIS A 1 5.49 -9.07 5.73
CA HIS A 1 4.35 -9.04 6.66
C HIS A 1 3.11 -8.51 5.93
N ILE A 2 1.99 -8.27 6.63
CA ILE A 2 0.71 -7.87 6.01
C ILE A 2 0.76 -6.48 5.35
N ASP A 3 1.67 -5.64 5.83
CA ASP A 3 2.00 -4.28 5.38
C ASP A 3 2.68 -4.19 3.99
N GLY A 4 2.79 -5.32 3.28
CA GLY A 4 3.09 -5.38 1.85
C GLY A 4 1.90 -5.85 1.00
N THR A 5 0.71 -5.99 1.60
CA THR A 5 -0.47 -6.62 1.00
C THR A 5 -1.76 -5.84 1.25
N PHE A 6 -1.99 -5.39 2.48
CA PHE A 6 -3.23 -4.74 2.92
C PHE A 6 -2.87 -3.57 3.85
N ILE A 7 -3.11 -2.33 3.39
CA ILE A 7 -2.61 -1.12 4.05
C ILE A 7 -3.74 -0.09 4.15
N PRO A 8 -4.37 0.09 5.34
CA PRO A 8 -5.29 1.19 5.57
C PRO A 8 -4.57 2.53 5.42
N LEU A 9 -5.17 3.46 4.68
CA LEU A 9 -4.56 4.77 4.38
C LEU A 9 -5.25 5.91 5.11
N ALA A 10 -6.58 5.88 5.13
CA ALA A 10 -7.45 6.85 5.76
C ALA A 10 -8.80 6.18 6.07
N PRO A 11 -9.70 6.81 6.83
CA PRO A 11 -11.06 6.30 7.03
C PRO A 11 -11.73 5.94 5.70
N GLY A 12 -12.08 4.66 5.53
CA GLY A 12 -12.70 4.17 4.30
C GLY A 12 -11.77 4.03 3.09
N LYS A 13 -10.45 4.19 3.21
CA LYS A 13 -9.50 4.06 2.09
C LYS A 13 -8.45 2.99 2.34
N LEU A 14 -8.28 2.08 1.38
CA LEU A 14 -7.41 0.92 1.51
C LEU A 14 -6.52 0.74 0.29
N LEU A 15 -5.21 0.64 0.51
CA LEU A 15 -4.25 0.16 -0.50
C LEU A 15 -4.13 -1.37 -0.44
N VAL A 16 -4.19 -2.00 -1.60
CA VAL A 16 -4.09 -3.46 -1.72
C VAL A 16 -3.12 -3.90 -2.80
N ASN A 17 -2.44 -5.02 -2.54
CA ASN A 17 -1.50 -5.62 -3.48
C ASN A 17 -2.23 -6.52 -4.51
N PRO A 18 -2.14 -6.24 -5.82
CA PRO A 18 -2.82 -7.02 -6.86
C PRO A 18 -2.24 -8.44 -7.06
N LYS A 19 -1.00 -8.69 -6.64
CA LYS A 19 -0.39 -10.03 -6.68
C LYS A 19 -0.95 -10.93 -5.59
N ARG A 20 -1.44 -10.36 -4.49
CA ARG A 20 -1.92 -11.06 -3.30
C ARG A 20 -3.36 -10.61 -2.95
N PRO A 21 -4.33 -10.83 -3.85
CA PRO A 21 -5.72 -10.44 -3.58
C PRO A 21 -6.27 -11.23 -2.39
N CYS A 22 -7.04 -10.58 -1.54
CA CYS A 22 -7.83 -11.28 -0.54
C CYS A 22 -8.97 -12.05 -1.25
N ILE A 23 -9.18 -13.30 -0.86
CA ILE A 23 -10.11 -14.25 -1.50
C ILE A 23 -11.29 -14.64 -0.61
N THR A 24 -11.36 -14.08 0.61
CA THR A 24 -12.40 -14.38 1.58
C THR A 24 -13.38 -13.21 1.70
N GLY A 25 -14.67 -13.53 1.90
CA GLY A 25 -15.75 -12.55 1.99
C GLY A 25 -16.42 -12.25 0.64
N GLU A 26 -16.90 -11.02 0.49
CA GLU A 26 -17.67 -10.54 -0.66
C GLU A 26 -16.76 -9.74 -1.61
N VAL A 27 -17.06 -9.78 -2.91
CA VAL A 27 -16.34 -9.00 -3.92
C VAL A 27 -16.54 -7.51 -3.64
N GLN A 28 -15.46 -6.81 -3.30
CA GLN A 28 -15.47 -5.35 -3.08
C GLN A 28 -14.94 -4.58 -4.30
N LYS A 29 -14.02 -5.19 -5.07
CA LYS A 29 -13.46 -4.57 -6.27
C LYS A 29 -13.05 -5.61 -7.30
N THR A 30 -13.24 -5.30 -8.58
CA THR A 30 -12.63 -6.02 -9.69
C THR A 30 -11.52 -5.19 -10.30
N PHE A 31 -10.47 -5.83 -10.78
CA PHE A 31 -9.32 -5.17 -11.38
C PHE A 31 -8.60 -6.10 -12.36
N THR A 32 -7.85 -5.53 -13.31
CA THR A 32 -6.99 -6.31 -14.21
C THR A 32 -5.56 -6.27 -13.71
N TYR A 33 -4.91 -7.43 -13.66
CA TYR A 33 -3.50 -7.55 -13.30
C TYR A 33 -2.83 -8.61 -14.16
N GLU A 34 -1.68 -8.27 -14.77
CA GLU A 34 -0.95 -9.15 -15.71
C GLU A 34 -1.85 -9.65 -16.86
N GLY A 35 -2.77 -8.80 -17.34
CA GLY A 35 -3.71 -9.14 -18.43
C GLY A 35 -4.91 -10.02 -18.02
N VAL A 36 -5.04 -10.35 -16.72
CA VAL A 36 -6.10 -11.22 -16.20
C VAL A 36 -7.02 -10.44 -15.28
N GLY A 37 -8.33 -10.61 -15.45
CA GLY A 37 -9.34 -10.07 -14.54
C GLY A 37 -9.28 -10.78 -13.19
N LYS A 38 -9.26 -10.01 -12.11
CA LYS A 38 -9.20 -10.49 -10.73
C LYS A 38 -10.25 -9.79 -9.87
N GLU A 39 -10.61 -10.48 -8.79
CA GLU A 39 -11.48 -9.95 -7.75
C GLU A 39 -10.68 -9.72 -6.48
N TYR A 40 -11.03 -8.66 -5.75
CA TYR A 40 -10.60 -8.44 -4.38
C TYR A 40 -11.81 -8.63 -3.47
N LYS A 41 -11.74 -9.64 -2.59
CA LYS A 41 -12.81 -9.99 -1.66
C LYS A 41 -12.46 -9.55 -0.25
N LEU A 42 -13.41 -9.02 0.48
CA LEU A 42 -13.26 -8.66 1.89
C LEU A 42 -14.53 -8.98 2.67
N PRO A 43 -14.43 -9.16 4.00
CA PRO A 43 -15.62 -9.23 4.86
C PRO A 43 -16.55 -8.03 4.63
N SER A 44 -17.86 -8.26 4.80
CA SER A 44 -18.91 -7.26 4.53
C SER A 44 -18.77 -5.96 5.33
N MET A 45 -18.03 -5.98 6.46
CA MET A 45 -17.73 -4.77 7.22
C MET A 45 -16.97 -3.71 6.40
N PHE A 46 -16.21 -4.11 5.37
CA PHE A 46 -15.50 -3.17 4.47
C PHE A 46 -16.39 -2.58 3.37
N LYS A 47 -17.70 -2.84 3.37
CA LYS A 47 -18.60 -2.33 2.34
C LYS A 47 -18.52 -0.80 2.26
N GLY A 48 -18.32 -0.29 1.05
CA GLY A 48 -18.21 1.15 0.79
C GLY A 48 -16.80 1.72 1.00
N TRP A 49 -15.82 0.91 1.42
CA TRP A 49 -14.43 1.32 1.42
C TRP A 49 -13.90 1.41 0.00
N ASP A 50 -13.12 2.45 -0.24
CA ASP A 50 -12.53 2.82 -1.51
C ASP A 50 -11.16 2.11 -1.65
N ILE A 51 -11.12 1.10 -2.53
CA ILE A 51 -9.96 0.22 -2.69
C ILE A 51 -9.03 0.74 -3.79
N PHE A 52 -7.77 0.95 -3.47
CA PHE A 52 -6.72 1.33 -4.40
C PHE A 52 -5.77 0.18 -4.66
N ILE A 53 -5.62 -0.14 -5.94
CA ILE A 53 -4.75 -1.22 -6.38
C ILE A 53 -3.33 -0.66 -6.50
N ALA A 54 -2.40 -1.24 -5.75
CA ALA A 54 -0.99 -0.87 -5.79
C ALA A 54 -0.43 -0.99 -7.22
N GLN A 55 0.42 -0.05 -7.59
CA GLN A 55 1.13 -0.10 -8.87
C GLN A 55 2.26 -1.13 -8.81
N THR A 56 2.54 -1.75 -9.96
CA THR A 56 3.66 -2.68 -10.10
C THR A 56 4.97 -1.97 -9.73
N PRO A 57 5.80 -2.57 -8.85
CA PRO A 57 7.07 -1.97 -8.45
C PRO A 57 7.97 -1.66 -9.65
N MET A 58 8.62 -0.50 -9.62
CA MET A 58 9.64 -0.07 -10.57
C MET A 58 11.06 -0.47 -10.15
N LEU A 59 11.17 -1.30 -9.12
CA LEU A 59 12.44 -1.81 -8.62
C LEU A 59 13.06 -2.77 -9.65
N SER A 60 14.36 -2.62 -9.91
CA SER A 60 15.08 -3.54 -10.80
C SER A 60 15.04 -4.97 -10.26
N PRO A 61 14.85 -6.00 -11.11
CA PRO A 61 15.01 -7.40 -10.72
C PRO A 61 16.40 -7.74 -10.15
N SER A 62 17.43 -6.96 -10.49
CA SER A 62 18.79 -7.11 -9.96
C SER A 62 19.01 -6.47 -8.59
N HIS A 63 18.05 -5.70 -8.08
CA HIS A 63 18.18 -5.07 -6.77
C HIS A 63 18.11 -6.12 -5.66
N PRO A 64 19.06 -6.17 -4.72
CA PRO A 64 19.08 -7.21 -3.70
C PRO A 64 17.88 -7.06 -2.74
N LEU A 65 17.15 -8.16 -2.54
CA LEU A 65 16.08 -8.28 -1.55
C LEU A 65 16.21 -9.64 -0.87
N PHE A 66 16.62 -9.65 0.41
CA PHE A 66 16.91 -10.91 1.11
C PHE A 66 15.71 -11.47 1.88
N PHE A 67 14.81 -10.59 2.33
CA PHE A 67 13.72 -10.94 3.25
C PHE A 67 12.34 -10.52 2.75
N THR A 68 12.28 -9.83 1.61
CA THR A 68 11.07 -9.18 1.11
C THR A 68 10.90 -9.36 -0.38
N SER A 69 9.71 -8.99 -0.88
CA SER A 69 9.40 -8.93 -2.30
C SER A 69 9.54 -7.51 -2.84
N PRO A 70 9.65 -7.31 -4.16
CA PRO A 70 9.64 -5.97 -4.77
C PRO A 70 8.45 -5.08 -4.36
N TRP A 71 7.31 -5.69 -4.00
CA TRP A 71 6.14 -4.98 -3.46
C TRP A 71 6.41 -4.17 -2.19
N THR A 72 7.50 -4.43 -1.48
CA THR A 72 7.93 -3.58 -0.35
C THR A 72 8.26 -2.15 -0.82
N ALA A 73 8.71 -1.95 -2.06
CA ALA A 73 8.96 -0.62 -2.59
C ALA A 73 7.67 0.19 -2.83
N SER A 74 6.61 -0.45 -3.35
CA SER A 74 5.37 0.26 -3.74
C SER A 74 4.25 0.19 -2.70
N CYS A 75 4.23 -0.81 -1.81
CA CYS A 75 3.16 -0.98 -0.82
C CYS A 75 3.53 -0.55 0.60
N ASN A 76 4.79 -0.68 1.01
CA ASN A 76 5.21 -0.47 2.40
C ASN A 76 5.48 1.02 2.68
N ILE A 77 4.42 1.80 2.56
CA ILE A 77 4.36 3.25 2.74
C ILE A 77 4.08 3.62 4.19
N ILE A 78 4.26 4.88 4.58
CA ILE A 78 3.79 5.38 5.88
C ILE A 78 2.90 6.61 5.70
N MET A 79 1.73 6.60 6.35
CA MET A 79 0.82 7.74 6.42
C MET A 79 1.25 8.70 7.53
N LEU A 80 1.42 9.98 7.20
CA LEU A 80 1.69 11.03 8.19
C LEU A 80 0.40 11.57 8.81
N ASP A 81 -0.67 11.60 8.02
CA ASP A 81 -2.06 11.88 8.39
C ASP A 81 -2.98 11.27 7.32
N HIS A 82 -4.25 11.68 7.27
CA HIS A 82 -5.21 11.14 6.30
C HIS A 82 -4.96 11.56 4.84
N ASP A 83 -4.09 12.55 4.61
CA ASP A 83 -3.86 13.12 3.27
C ASP A 83 -2.41 12.96 2.79
N ARG A 84 -1.43 12.84 3.71
CA ARG A 84 0.00 12.82 3.39
C ARG A 84 0.59 11.43 3.53
N VAL A 85 1.22 10.95 2.45
CA VAL A 85 1.85 9.63 2.38
C VAL A 85 3.32 9.75 1.99
N VAL A 86 4.19 9.01 2.67
CA VAL A 86 5.60 8.86 2.27
C VAL A 86 5.75 7.63 1.38
N VAL A 87 6.37 7.81 0.21
CA VAL A 87 6.54 6.79 -0.83
C VAL A 87 8.00 6.75 -1.29
N GLU A 88 8.47 5.60 -1.76
CA GLU A 88 9.84 5.46 -2.26
C GLU A 88 10.01 6.33 -3.52
N ALA A 89 11.03 7.17 -3.55
CA ALA A 89 11.14 8.26 -4.54
C ALA A 89 11.20 7.80 -6.00
N HIS A 90 11.66 6.57 -6.28
CA HIS A 90 11.79 6.07 -7.65
C HIS A 90 10.56 5.27 -8.10
N GLU A 91 9.57 5.05 -7.23
CA GLU A 91 8.30 4.41 -7.57
C GLU A 91 7.34 5.43 -8.19
N THR A 92 7.73 6.01 -9.33
CA THR A 92 7.04 7.16 -9.94
C THR A 92 5.60 6.85 -10.37
N THR A 93 5.32 5.60 -10.78
CA THR A 93 3.95 5.13 -11.06
C THR A 93 3.09 5.14 -9.79
N THR A 94 3.63 4.64 -8.67
CA THR A 94 2.98 4.66 -7.36
C THR A 94 2.72 6.09 -6.90
N ILE A 95 3.72 6.98 -7.01
CA ILE A 95 3.60 8.40 -6.68
C ILE A 95 2.48 9.05 -7.48
N LYS A 96 2.48 8.88 -8.81
CA LYS A 96 1.45 9.45 -9.69
C LYS A 96 0.06 8.94 -9.33
N ALA A 97 -0.10 7.64 -9.11
CA ALA A 97 -1.38 7.05 -8.78
C ALA A 97 -1.93 7.58 -7.42
N PHE A 98 -1.06 7.74 -6.40
CA PHE A 98 -1.47 8.38 -5.15
C PHE A 98 -1.91 9.84 -5.33
N GLN A 99 -1.17 10.62 -6.14
CA GLN A 99 -1.52 12.01 -6.44
C GLN A 99 -2.86 12.12 -7.18
N GLU A 100 -3.08 11.28 -8.19
CA GLU A 100 -4.36 11.20 -8.92
C GLU A 100 -5.53 10.80 -8.02
N TRP A 101 -5.26 9.99 -6.99
CA TRP A 101 -6.26 9.59 -6.01
C TRP A 101 -6.48 10.62 -4.88
N GLY A 102 -5.72 11.72 -4.90
CA GLY A 102 -5.91 12.89 -4.02
C GLY A 102 -4.94 12.98 -2.83
N PHE A 103 -3.95 12.10 -2.73
CA PHE A 103 -2.95 12.16 -1.65
C PHE A 103 -1.81 13.14 -1.97
N LYS A 104 -1.31 13.80 -0.92
CA LYS A 104 -0.07 14.60 -0.95
C LYS A 104 1.11 13.67 -0.71
N VAL A 105 1.86 13.40 -1.76
CA VAL A 105 2.98 12.45 -1.70
C VAL A 105 4.28 13.14 -1.28
N VAL A 106 4.98 12.55 -0.31
CA VAL A 106 6.33 12.91 0.12
C VAL A 106 7.31 11.83 -0.39
N PRO A 107 8.00 12.06 -1.53
CA PRO A 107 8.94 11.09 -2.05
C PRO A 107 10.22 11.09 -1.23
N VAL A 108 10.68 9.90 -0.80
CA VAL A 108 11.94 9.73 -0.05
C VAL A 108 12.75 8.59 -0.69
N PRO A 109 14.01 8.82 -1.08
CA PRO A 109 14.86 7.75 -1.61
C PRO A 109 15.16 6.74 -0.49
N PHE A 110 14.73 5.49 -0.67
CA PHE A 110 14.82 4.47 0.38
C PHE A 110 15.26 3.09 -0.10
N ARG A 111 15.63 2.95 -1.38
CA ARG A 111 16.02 1.66 -2.00
C ARG A 111 17.16 0.93 -1.29
N ASN A 112 18.09 1.66 -0.68
CA ASN A 112 19.22 1.05 0.04
C ASN A 112 18.79 0.38 1.36
N PHE A 113 17.62 0.73 1.90
CA PHE A 113 17.07 0.07 3.09
C PHE A 113 16.31 -1.21 2.74
N LEU A 114 15.74 -1.30 1.53
CA LEU A 114 14.94 -2.46 1.08
C LEU A 114 15.60 -3.84 1.27
N PRO A 115 16.91 -4.02 1.02
CA PRO A 115 17.58 -5.31 1.24
C PRO A 115 17.50 -5.80 2.68
N PHE A 116 17.37 -4.89 3.65
CA PHE A 116 17.23 -5.19 5.09
C PHE A 116 15.81 -5.60 5.50
N GLY A 117 14.90 -5.79 4.53
CA GLY A 117 13.62 -6.45 4.77
C GLY A 117 12.44 -5.52 5.06
N GLY A 118 12.53 -4.25 4.66
CA GLY A 118 11.45 -3.29 4.92
C GLY A 118 11.51 -2.03 4.08
N SER A 119 10.48 -1.22 4.19
CA SER A 119 10.47 0.19 3.78
C SER A 119 9.95 1.03 4.95
N PHE A 120 9.25 2.13 4.70
CA PHE A 120 8.91 3.10 5.73
C PHE A 120 8.07 2.54 6.88
N HIS A 121 7.03 1.74 6.60
CA HIS A 121 6.21 1.16 7.66
C HIS A 121 7.02 0.17 8.50
N CYS A 122 7.78 -0.72 7.88
CA CYS A 122 8.66 -1.65 8.61
C CYS A 122 9.75 -0.94 9.42
N ALA A 123 10.22 0.23 8.96
CA ALA A 123 11.30 0.98 9.58
C ALA A 123 10.84 1.92 10.70
N THR A 124 9.53 1.99 10.97
CA THR A 124 8.96 2.95 11.92
C THR A 124 7.99 2.28 12.89
N CYS A 125 7.74 2.96 14.02
CA CYS A 125 6.72 2.60 14.99
C CYS A 125 6.07 3.90 15.47
N ASP A 126 4.80 4.10 15.13
CA ASP A 126 4.03 5.30 15.39
C ASP A 126 3.47 5.32 16.82
N ILE A 127 4.31 5.74 17.76
CA ILE A 127 3.98 5.76 19.20
C ILE A 127 2.86 6.74 19.60
N ARG A 128 2.51 7.70 18.72
CA ARG A 128 1.46 8.69 18.99
C ARG A 128 0.90 9.27 17.69
N ARG A 129 -0.43 9.19 17.53
CA ARG A 129 -1.23 9.93 16.54
C ARG A 129 -2.30 10.74 17.27
N LYS A 130 -2.63 11.92 16.75
CA LYS A 130 -3.70 12.76 17.33
C LYS A 130 -5.06 12.22 16.87
N GLY A 131 -5.91 11.83 17.81
CA GLY A 131 -7.25 11.31 17.54
C GLY A 131 -7.87 10.67 18.77
N GLU A 132 -9.04 10.08 18.58
CA GLU A 132 -9.79 9.32 19.59
C GLU A 132 -10.01 7.88 19.11
N LEU A 133 -10.50 7.00 20.00
CA LEU A 133 -10.90 5.66 19.61
C LEU A 133 -12.25 5.71 18.88
N GLN A 134 -12.31 5.16 17.66
CA GLN A 134 -13.48 5.21 16.78
C GLN A 134 -13.72 3.88 16.07
N SER A 135 -14.95 3.68 15.56
CA SER A 135 -15.27 2.64 14.56
C SER A 135 -15.24 3.24 13.15
N TYR A 136 -14.70 2.50 12.19
CA TYR A 136 -14.63 2.87 10.76
C TYR A 136 -15.40 1.89 9.86
N PHE A 137 -16.25 1.08 10.48
CA PHE A 137 -17.13 0.09 9.88
C PHE A 137 -18.55 0.32 10.38
#